data_AF-A0A357F8W4-F1
#
_entry.id   AF-A0A357F8W4-F1
#
_cell.length_a   1.000
_cell.length_b   1.000
_cell.length_c   1.000
_cell.angle_alpha   90.00
_cell.angle_beta   90.00
_cell.angle_gamma   90.00
#
_symmetry.space_group_name_H-M   'P 1'
#
loop_
_entity.id
_entity.type
_entity.pdbx_description
1 polymer ?
#
loop_
_entity_poly.entity_id
_entity_poly.type
_entity_poly.pdbx_seq_one_letter_code
_entity_poly.pdbx_strand_id
1 'polypeptide(L)'
;MCCQLHWPVQQHFLAAGVGDSLVYAGLRKKHFMIRANGSNVAGSAIASIVFPTLAFGVFMPEIVLGQFVAKFVGGFLWSLVLQNFFRKDEVEVQSA
;
A
#
# COMPACT_ATOMS: atom_id res chain seq x y z
N MET A 1 15.12 27.36 -12.37
CA MET A 1 15.33 25.94 -12.02
C MET A 1 14.30 25.38 -11.02
N CYS A 2 13.16 26.06 -10.75
CA CYS A 2 12.14 25.58 -9.80
C CYS A 2 11.09 24.61 -10.37
N CYS A 3 10.97 24.48 -11.70
CA CYS A 3 9.91 23.66 -12.33
C CYS A 3 10.31 22.22 -12.69
N GLN A 4 11.58 21.83 -12.57
CA GLN A 4 12.05 20.49 -12.96
C GLN A 4 11.76 19.39 -11.92
N LEU A 5 11.40 19.76 -10.68
CA LEU A 5 11.18 18.79 -9.60
C LEU A 5 9.72 18.34 -9.43
N HIS A 6 8.76 18.96 -10.13
CA HIS A 6 7.34 18.59 -10.06
C HIS A 6 7.01 17.33 -10.89
N TRP A 7 7.71 17.12 -12.00
CA TRP A 7 7.38 16.06 -12.96
C TRP A 7 7.60 14.60 -12.47
N PRO A 8 8.69 14.24 -11.77
CA PRO A 8 8.94 12.83 -11.41
C PRO A 8 8.02 12.32 -10.28
N VAL A 9 7.54 13.19 -9.40
CA VAL A 9 6.72 12.77 -8.25
C VAL A 9 5.28 12.44 -8.66
N GLN A 10 4.68 13.16 -9.62
CA GLN A 10 3.35 12.85 -10.14
C GLN A 10 3.29 11.48 -10.83
N GLN A 11 4.35 11.09 -11.56
CA GLN A 11 4.42 9.79 -12.24
C GLN A 11 4.45 8.63 -11.24
N HIS A 12 5.07 8.83 -10.07
CA HIS A 12 5.08 7.87 -8.99
C HIS A 12 3.67 7.57 -8.46
N PHE A 13 2.88 8.62 -8.17
CA PHE A 13 1.52 8.46 -7.67
C PHE A 13 0.61 7.74 -8.67
N LEU A 14 0.75 8.03 -9.96
CA LEU A 14 0.03 7.32 -11.01
C LEU A 14 0.44 5.84 -11.10
N ALA A 15 1.75 5.54 -11.12
CA ALA A 15 2.24 4.16 -11.20
C ALA A 15 1.86 3.34 -9.96
N ALA A 16 2.02 3.91 -8.76
CA ALA A 16 1.63 3.29 -7.51
C ALA A 16 0.10 3.09 -7.43
N GLY A 17 -0.68 4.09 -7.81
CA GLY A 17 -2.15 4.01 -7.79
C GLY A 17 -2.72 3.04 -8.81
N VAL A 18 -2.15 2.98 -10.03
CA VAL A 18 -2.54 2.00 -11.05
C VAL A 18 -2.15 0.59 -10.63
N GLY A 19 -0.93 0.40 -10.12
CA GLY A 19 -0.46 -0.90 -9.65
C GLY A 19 -1.29 -1.44 -8.48
N ASP A 20 -1.57 -0.59 -7.50
CA ASP A 20 -2.45 -0.91 -6.38
C ASP A 20 -3.87 -1.25 -6.87
N SER A 21 -4.44 -0.45 -7.76
CA SER A 21 -5.79 -0.68 -8.31
C SER A 21 -5.88 -1.99 -9.11
N LEU A 22 -4.85 -2.35 -9.88
CA LEU A 22 -4.82 -3.62 -10.62
C LEU A 22 -4.75 -4.82 -9.68
N VAL A 23 -3.95 -4.74 -8.61
CA VAL A 23 -3.87 -5.79 -7.59
C VAL A 23 -5.21 -5.91 -6.87
N TYR A 24 -5.79 -4.78 -6.44
CA TYR A 24 -7.10 -4.76 -5.80
C TYR A 24 -8.21 -5.35 -6.71
N ALA A 25 -8.21 -4.98 -7.99
CA ALA A 25 -9.14 -5.51 -8.98
C ALA A 25 -8.95 -7.02 -9.22
N GLY A 26 -7.71 -7.50 -9.23
CA GLY A 26 -7.39 -8.93 -9.31
C GLY A 26 -7.87 -9.72 -8.10
N LEU A 27 -7.81 -9.12 -6.90
CA LEU A 27 -8.26 -9.74 -5.65
C LEU A 27 -9.77 -9.53 -5.38
N ARG A 28 -10.55 -8.96 -6.32
CA ARG A 28 -11.99 -8.66 -6.15
C ARG A 28 -12.84 -9.83 -5.66
N LYS A 29 -12.47 -11.08 -6.00
CA LYS A 29 -13.20 -12.31 -5.64
C LYS A 29 -12.88 -12.82 -4.22
N LYS A 30 -11.91 -12.21 -3.52
CA LYS A 30 -11.51 -12.61 -2.16
C LYS A 30 -12.23 -11.76 -1.10
N HIS A 31 -12.29 -12.27 0.14
CA HIS A 31 -12.79 -11.53 1.30
C HIS A 31 -12.08 -10.18 1.45
N PHE A 32 -12.82 -9.20 1.97
CA PHE A 32 -12.37 -7.80 2.09
C PHE A 32 -10.99 -7.66 2.72
N MET A 33 -10.72 -8.35 3.83
CA MET A 33 -9.41 -8.31 4.48
C MET A 33 -8.27 -8.85 3.61
N ILE A 34 -8.48 -9.95 2.90
CA ILE A 34 -7.45 -10.53 2.00
C ILE A 34 -7.19 -9.55 0.85
N ARG A 35 -8.24 -8.95 0.30
CA ARG A 35 -8.15 -7.98 -0.78
C ARG A 35 -7.43 -6.70 -0.35
N ALA A 36 -7.81 -6.13 0.80
CA ALA A 36 -7.20 -4.91 1.35
C ALA A 36 -5.73 -5.11 1.73
N ASN A 37 -5.41 -6.20 2.43
CA ASN A 37 -4.02 -6.52 2.81
C ASN A 37 -3.16 -6.80 1.58
N GLY A 38 -3.66 -7.59 0.62
CA GLY A 38 -2.93 -7.90 -0.62
C GLY A 38 -2.61 -6.65 -1.44
N SER A 39 -3.57 -5.73 -1.56
CA SER A 39 -3.35 -4.43 -2.21
C SER A 39 -2.28 -3.61 -1.46
N ASN A 40 -2.39 -3.51 -0.14
CA ASN A 40 -1.45 -2.75 0.69
C ASN A 40 0.00 -3.25 0.53
N VAL A 41 0.22 -4.57 0.49
CA VAL A 41 1.56 -5.13 0.24
C VAL A 41 2.09 -4.75 -1.14
N ALA A 42 1.27 -4.87 -2.18
CA ALA A 42 1.67 -4.54 -3.54
C ALA A 42 1.94 -3.03 -3.72
N GLY A 43 1.05 -2.17 -3.22
CA GLY A 43 1.22 -0.73 -3.19
C GLY A 43 2.48 -0.32 -2.42
N SER A 44 2.75 -0.95 -1.27
CA SER A 44 3.96 -0.69 -0.47
C SER A 44 5.24 -1.06 -1.21
N ALA A 45 5.25 -2.16 -1.96
CA ALA A 45 6.39 -2.58 -2.77
C ALA A 45 6.66 -1.60 -3.93
N ILE A 46 5.62 -1.27 -4.70
CA ILE A 46 5.72 -0.35 -5.84
C ILE A 46 6.14 1.04 -5.35
N ALA A 47 5.54 1.53 -4.27
CA ALA A 47 5.88 2.82 -3.67
C ALA A 47 7.36 2.87 -3.28
N SER A 48 7.83 1.81 -2.60
CA SER A 48 9.19 1.77 -2.07
C SER A 48 10.26 1.61 -3.14
N ILE A 49 9.95 1.03 -4.30
CA ILE A 49 10.88 0.90 -5.44
C ILE A 49 10.86 2.16 -6.31
N VAL A 50 9.67 2.59 -6.72
CA VAL A 50 9.53 3.66 -7.73
C VAL A 50 9.89 5.02 -7.13
N PHE A 51 9.60 5.28 -5.85
CA PHE A 51 9.87 6.59 -5.26
C PHE A 51 11.37 6.89 -5.16
N PRO A 52 12.22 6.06 -4.51
CA PRO A 52 13.65 6.36 -4.42
C PRO A 52 14.32 6.41 -5.78
N THR A 53 13.92 5.53 -6.70
CA THR A 53 14.48 5.45 -8.06
C THR A 53 14.18 6.72 -8.86
N LEU A 54 12.97 7.27 -8.77
CA LEU A 54 12.60 8.51 -9.45
C LEU A 54 13.09 9.77 -8.71
N ALA A 55 13.07 9.76 -7.38
CA ALA A 55 13.41 10.93 -6.57
C ALA A 55 14.92 11.18 -6.50
N PHE A 56 15.73 10.13 -6.44
CA PHE A 56 17.19 10.25 -6.31
C PHE A 56 17.95 9.88 -7.59
N GLY A 57 17.28 9.28 -8.58
CA GLY A 57 17.91 8.85 -9.85
C GLY A 57 18.88 7.66 -9.68
N VAL A 58 18.94 7.07 -8.49
CA VAL A 58 19.78 5.92 -8.15
C VAL A 58 18.95 4.91 -7.37
N PHE A 59 19.20 3.63 -7.63
CA PHE A 59 18.57 2.54 -6.89
C PHE A 59 19.28 2.35 -5.55
N MET A 60 18.62 2.70 -4.45
CA MET A 60 19.15 2.60 -3.08
C MET A 60 18.44 1.46 -2.32
N PRO A 61 18.90 0.21 -2.43
CA PRO A 61 18.18 -0.97 -1.94
C PRO A 61 17.92 -0.95 -0.43
N GLU A 62 18.80 -0.33 0.36
CA GLU A 62 18.62 -0.18 1.81
C GLU A 62 17.42 0.70 2.16
N ILE A 63 17.26 1.83 1.47
CA ILE A 63 16.12 2.74 1.66
C ILE A 63 14.84 2.08 1.15
N VAL A 64 14.88 1.42 -0.01
CA VAL A 64 13.76 0.67 -0.58
C VAL A 64 13.26 -0.37 0.43
N LEU A 65 14.18 -1.16 1.00
CA LEU A 65 13.83 -2.21 1.96
C LEU A 65 13.29 -1.62 3.26
N GLY A 66 13.93 -0.60 3.82
CA GLY A 66 13.45 0.08 5.03
C GLY A 66 12.05 0.68 4.84
N GLN A 67 11.82 1.34 3.70
CA GLN A 67 10.53 1.93 3.35
C GLN A 67 9.44 0.88 3.13
N PHE A 68 9.79 -0.26 2.54
CA PHE A 68 8.88 -1.38 2.36
C PHE A 68 8.50 -2.01 3.68
N VAL A 69 9.50 -2.35 4.52
CA VAL A 69 9.27 -2.99 5.83
C VAL A 69 8.43 -2.08 6.73
N ALA A 70 8.72 -0.79 6.80
CA ALA A 70 7.94 0.17 7.59
C ALA A 70 6.46 0.18 7.17
N LYS A 71 6.18 0.23 5.86
CA LYS A 71 4.81 0.24 5.34
C LYS A 71 4.11 -1.10 5.50
N PHE A 72 4.82 -2.20 5.26
CA PHE A 72 4.31 -3.55 5.43
C PHE A 72 3.91 -3.81 6.89
N VAL A 73 4.79 -3.52 7.85
CA VAL A 73 4.52 -3.71 9.27
C VAL A 73 3.40 -2.78 9.74
N GLY A 74 3.40 -1.51 9.31
CA GLY A 74 2.31 -0.58 9.60
C GLY A 74 0.96 -1.08 9.09
N GLY A 75 0.90 -1.56 7.85
CA GLY A 75 -0.30 -2.16 7.26
C GLY A 75 -0.75 -3.43 7.98
N PHE A 76 0.19 -4.28 8.39
CA PHE A 76 -0.10 -5.48 9.18
C PHE A 76 -0.70 -5.15 10.55
N LEU A 77 -0.10 -4.20 11.29
CA LEU A 77 -0.63 -3.74 12.57
C LEU A 77 -2.04 -3.15 12.41
N TRP A 78 -2.29 -2.39 11.35
CA TRP A 78 -3.61 -1.87 11.05
C TRP A 78 -4.62 -2.98 10.73
N SER A 79 -4.20 -4.05 10.07
CA SER A 79 -5.06 -5.20 9.83
C SER A 79 -5.50 -5.89 11.12
N LEU A 80 -4.61 -5.99 12.12
CA LEU A 80 -4.97 -6.53 13.44
C LEU A 80 -5.98 -5.65 14.17
N VAL A 81 -5.81 -4.34 14.09
CA VAL A 81 -6.75 -3.37 14.66
C VAL A 81 -8.12 -3.50 13.99
N LEU A 82 -8.17 -3.50 12.66
CA LEU A 82 -9.41 -3.62 11.89
C LEU A 82 -10.14 -4.96 12.13
N GLN A 83 -9.40 -6.07 12.24
CA GLN A 83 -9.99 -7.37 12.59
C GLN A 83 -10.79 -7.33 13.88
N ASN A 84 -10.31 -6.58 14.88
CA ASN A 84 -11.02 -6.44 16.15
C ASN A 84 -12.28 -5.59 16.03
N PHE A 85 -12.35 -4.65 15.09
CA PHE A 85 -13.56 -3.88 14.81
C PHE A 85 -14.61 -4.71 14.07
N PHE A 86 -14.23 -5.36 12.96
CA PHE A 86 -15.15 -6.21 12.18
C PHE A 86 -15.75 -7.35 13.01
N ARG A 87 -14.98 -7.92 13.97
CA ARG A 87 -15.50 -8.95 14.87
C ARG A 87 -16.57 -8.43 15.83
N LYS A 88 -16.54 -7.15 16.22
CA LYS A 88 -17.58 -6.56 17.09
C LYS A 88 -18.88 -6.36 16.32
N ASP A 89 -18.79 -5.90 15.07
CA ASP A 89 -19.96 -5.70 14.20
C ASP A 89 -20.72 -7.02 14.00
N GLU A 90 -20.02 -8.14 13.80
CA GLU A 90 -20.66 -9.47 13.68
C GLU A 90 -21.38 -9.89 14.97
N VAL A 91 -20.79 -9.62 16.14
CA VAL A 91 -21.39 -9.97 17.44
C VAL A 91 -22.61 -9.10 17.74
N GLU A 92 -22.59 -7.82 17.39
CA GLU A 92 -23.71 -6.89 17.59
C GLU A 92 -24.89 -7.24 16.67
N VAL A 93 -24.62 -7.59 15.40
CA VAL A 93 -25.64 -8.05 14.44
C VAL A 93 -26.27 -9.38 14.86
N GLN A 94 -25.53 -10.29 15.50
CA GLN A 94 -26.09 -11.55 16.01
C GLN A 94 -26.88 -11.40 17.32
N SER A 95 -26.74 -10.28 18.02
CA SER A 95 -27.38 -10.01 19.31
C SER A 95 -28.63 -9.11 19.20
N ALA A 96 -28.96 -8.64 17.99
CA ALA A 96 -30.12 -7.81 17.64
C ALA A 96 -31.19 -8.63 16.91
#